data_AF-A0A8S9ZV69-F1
#
_entry.id   AF-A0A8S9ZV69-F1
#
_cell.length_a   1.000
_cell.length_b   1.000
_cell.length_c   1.000
_cell.angle_alpha   90.00
_cell.angle_beta   90.00
_cell.angle_gamma   90.00
#
_symmetry.space_group_name_H-M   'P 1'
#
loop_
_entity.id
_entity.type
_entity.pdbx_description
1 polymer ?
#
loop_
_entity_poly.entity_id
_entity_poly.type
_entity_poly.pdbx_seq_one_letter_code
_entity_poly.pdbx_strand_id
1 'polypeptide(L)'
;MMEEINSICNLEWRKYNWSIMPNNVHSPNAYAWKLYIIAEVYTEYDTFMWVDTSFTIEDVKSLDPIFNSIESGNISETVFPGNAQHSIHFATNLRTFTYLPIITDWIKLDKWDAEMYEANFIIIHKSEHTRKLLKWTLLCASTKECIEPEGSELYCTKPLNTRGTCHRRDQSAFGIINVNLEYKRSLTDEKFIPHFNEEHPRKYSKHKIRRREKLDNKVDFKKEVACCKLPST
;
A
#
# COMPACT_ATOMS: atom_id res chain seq x y z
N MET A 1 14.13 24.98 3.42
CA MET A 1 13.30 23.93 2.81
C MET A 1 13.86 23.44 1.48
N MET A 2 13.94 24.24 0.40
CA MET A 2 14.55 23.76 -0.86
C MET A 2 16.05 23.47 -0.75
N GLU A 3 16.83 24.32 -0.07
CA GLU A 3 18.27 24.05 0.18
C GLU A 3 18.52 22.78 0.99
N GLU A 4 17.64 22.50 1.95
CA GLU A 4 17.69 21.34 2.85
C GLU A 4 17.32 20.04 2.13
N ILE A 5 16.35 20.13 1.24
CA ILE A 5 15.97 19.03 0.36
C ILE A 5 17.11 18.74 -0.63
N ASN A 6 17.71 19.79 -1.22
CA ASN A 6 18.79 19.66 -2.19
C ASN A 6 20.09 19.12 -1.59
N SER A 7 20.23 19.10 -0.25
CA SER A 7 21.39 18.49 0.42
C SER A 7 21.25 16.97 0.62
N ILE A 8 20.08 16.39 0.35
CA ILE A 8 19.86 14.94 0.46
C ILE A 8 20.46 14.25 -0.77
N CYS A 9 21.37 13.33 -0.50
CA CYS A 9 22.07 12.56 -1.53
C CYS A 9 21.13 11.58 -2.23
N ASN A 10 21.31 11.41 -3.54
CA ASN A 10 20.48 10.53 -4.38
C ASN A 10 18.97 10.82 -4.27
N LEU A 11 18.61 12.07 -3.96
CA LEU A 11 17.24 12.53 -4.01
C LEU A 11 16.91 13.06 -5.40
N GLU A 12 15.80 12.57 -5.96
CA GLU A 12 15.24 13.10 -7.19
C GLU A 12 13.86 13.71 -6.93
N TRP A 13 13.64 14.92 -7.45
CA TRP A 13 12.33 15.56 -7.45
C TRP A 13 11.64 15.33 -8.77
N ARG A 14 10.51 14.63 -8.72
CA ARG A 14 9.67 14.34 -9.88
C ARG A 14 8.30 14.95 -9.73
N LYS A 15 7.79 15.49 -10.84
CA LYS A 15 6.39 15.88 -10.98
C LYS A 15 5.70 14.85 -11.87
N TYR A 16 4.79 14.09 -11.27
CA TYR A 16 3.98 13.12 -12.00
C TYR A 16 2.76 13.79 -12.63
N ASN A 17 2.53 13.52 -13.92
CA ASN A 17 1.38 14.07 -14.63
C ASN A 17 0.18 13.12 -14.55
N TRP A 18 -0.55 13.20 -13.44
CA TRP A 18 -1.73 12.36 -13.23
C TRP A 18 -3.01 12.91 -13.88
N SER A 19 -2.92 14.00 -14.66
CA SER A 19 -4.07 14.57 -15.39
C SER A 19 -4.57 13.68 -16.52
N ILE A 20 -3.84 12.59 -16.83
CA ILE A 20 -4.24 11.56 -17.78
C ILE A 20 -5.41 10.72 -17.22
N MET A 21 -5.61 10.71 -15.91
CA MET A 21 -6.76 10.05 -15.30
C MET A 21 -8.06 10.83 -15.59
N PRO A 22 -9.23 10.19 -15.47
CA PRO A 22 -10.50 10.88 -15.64
C PRO A 22 -10.70 12.03 -14.64
N ASN A 23 -11.25 13.15 -15.12
CA ASN A 23 -11.42 14.36 -14.29
C ASN A 23 -12.24 14.13 -13.00
N ASN A 24 -13.17 13.19 -13.01
CA ASN A 24 -14.02 12.88 -11.86
C ASN A 24 -13.27 12.15 -10.72
N VAL A 25 -12.05 11.64 -10.95
CA VAL A 25 -11.19 11.03 -9.92
C VAL A 25 -10.07 11.95 -9.44
N HIS A 26 -10.08 13.23 -9.87
CA HIS A 26 -9.07 14.22 -9.47
C HIS A 26 -9.22 14.81 -8.06
N SER A 27 -10.10 14.26 -7.24
CA SER A 27 -10.18 14.59 -5.82
C SER A 27 -8.90 14.10 -5.12
N PRO A 28 -8.12 14.97 -4.45
CA PRO A 28 -6.95 14.52 -3.67
C PRO A 28 -7.33 13.50 -2.60
N ASN A 29 -8.55 13.64 -2.07
CA ASN A 29 -9.10 12.73 -1.09
C ASN A 29 -9.34 11.34 -1.70
N ALA A 30 -9.62 11.19 -2.99
CA ALA A 30 -9.81 9.89 -3.62
C ALA A 30 -8.56 9.00 -3.60
N TYR A 31 -7.37 9.57 -3.39
CA TYR A 31 -6.07 8.87 -3.43
C TYR A 31 -5.79 8.12 -4.74
N ALA A 32 -6.58 8.33 -5.79
CA ALA A 32 -6.38 7.69 -7.10
C ALA A 32 -5.00 8.03 -7.70
N TRP A 33 -4.52 9.26 -7.46
CA TRP A 33 -3.20 9.74 -7.90
C TRP A 33 -2.06 8.86 -7.39
N LYS A 34 -2.18 8.27 -6.19
CA LYS A 34 -1.15 7.40 -5.61
C LYS A 34 -1.04 6.08 -6.36
N LEU A 35 -2.18 5.47 -6.70
CA LEU A 35 -2.23 4.24 -7.49
C LEU A 35 -1.63 4.46 -8.89
N TYR A 36 -1.90 5.62 -9.48
CA TYR A 36 -1.30 6.04 -10.74
C TYR A 36 0.23 6.17 -10.64
N ILE A 37 0.75 6.91 -9.65
CA ILE A 37 2.21 7.10 -9.49
C ILE A 37 2.91 5.76 -9.24
N ILE A 38 2.35 4.90 -8.38
CA ILE A 38 2.93 3.57 -8.13
C ILE A 38 2.99 2.76 -9.43
N ALA A 39 1.95 2.82 -10.26
CA ALA A 39 1.92 2.14 -11.55
C ALA A 39 2.94 2.72 -12.55
N GLU A 40 3.16 4.03 -12.55
CA GLU A 40 4.18 4.69 -13.38
C GLU A 40 5.59 4.26 -12.96
N VAL A 41 5.90 4.33 -11.66
CA VAL A 41 7.19 3.90 -11.09
C VAL A 41 7.47 2.42 -11.33
N TYR A 42 6.44 1.58 -11.31
CA TYR A 42 6.55 0.15 -11.65
C TYR A 42 7.07 -0.11 -13.07
N THR A 43 6.87 0.82 -14.00
CA THR A 43 7.41 0.69 -15.37
C THR A 43 8.93 0.92 -15.42
N GLU A 44 9.48 1.62 -14.43
CA GLU A 44 10.87 2.07 -14.40
C GLU A 44 11.78 1.21 -13.52
N TYR A 45 11.25 0.68 -12.40
CA TYR A 45 12.05 -0.01 -11.39
C TYR A 45 11.57 -1.44 -11.17
N ASP A 46 12.51 -2.36 -10.98
CA ASP A 46 12.21 -3.76 -10.67
C ASP A 46 11.83 -3.94 -9.20
N THR A 47 12.43 -3.18 -8.29
CA THR A 47 12.07 -3.18 -6.86
C THR A 47 12.06 -1.76 -6.33
N PHE A 48 10.99 -1.38 -5.64
CA PHE A 48 10.89 -0.08 -4.98
C PHE A 48 9.96 -0.15 -3.77
N MET A 49 10.01 0.89 -2.94
CA MET A 49 9.10 1.04 -1.82
C MET A 49 8.29 2.33 -1.97
N TRP A 50 6.98 2.25 -1.78
CA TRP A 50 6.14 3.43 -1.53
C TRP A 50 6.13 3.71 -0.04
N VAL A 51 6.36 4.97 0.35
CA VAL A 51 6.36 5.40 1.75
C VAL A 51 5.67 6.76 1.88
N ASP A 52 4.55 6.84 2.60
CA ASP A 52 3.89 8.10 2.92
C ASP A 52 4.79 8.98 3.80
N THR A 53 4.67 10.30 3.66
CA THR A 53 5.51 11.26 4.41
C THR A 53 5.34 11.20 5.94
N SER A 54 4.25 10.59 6.43
CA SER A 54 4.00 10.37 7.86
C SER A 54 4.57 9.05 8.38
N PHE A 55 5.35 8.31 7.59
CA PHE A 55 5.87 7.01 7.96
C PHE A 55 7.35 7.09 8.34
N THR A 56 7.78 6.25 9.29
CA THR A 56 9.19 6.14 9.68
C THR A 56 9.53 4.68 9.88
N ILE A 57 10.60 4.24 9.22
CA ILE A 57 11.20 2.91 9.42
C ILE A 57 12.14 3.04 10.62
N GLU A 58 11.92 2.24 11.67
CA GLU A 58 12.75 2.30 12.88
C GLU A 58 14.02 1.48 12.75
N ASP A 59 13.94 0.37 12.02
CA ASP A 59 15.04 -0.56 11.81
C ASP A 59 14.96 -1.12 10.40
N VAL A 60 15.90 -0.75 9.53
CA VAL A 60 15.93 -1.21 8.13
C VAL A 60 16.17 -2.73 8.06
N LYS A 61 16.92 -3.31 9.00
CA LYS A 61 17.17 -4.76 9.05
C LYS A 61 15.91 -5.57 9.35
N SER A 62 14.89 -4.92 9.92
CA SER A 62 13.58 -5.56 10.12
C SER A 62 12.87 -5.89 8.81
N LEU A 63 13.35 -5.38 7.67
CA LEU A 63 12.84 -5.69 6.33
C LEU A 63 13.54 -6.89 5.69
N ASP A 64 14.72 -7.31 6.17
CA ASP A 64 15.48 -8.43 5.60
C ASP A 64 14.64 -9.72 5.47
N PRO A 65 13.83 -10.12 6.49
CA PRO A 65 12.99 -11.31 6.36
C PRO A 65 11.96 -11.21 5.23
N ILE A 66 11.49 -9.99 4.92
CA ILE A 66 10.55 -9.75 3.82
C ILE A 66 11.27 -9.93 2.49
N PHE A 67 12.41 -9.26 2.29
CA PHE A 67 13.17 -9.36 1.03
C PHE A 67 13.63 -10.79 0.77
N ASN A 68 14.17 -11.49 1.77
CA ASN A 68 14.56 -12.90 1.64
C ASN A 68 13.36 -13.81 1.26
N SER A 69 12.15 -13.48 1.76
CA SER A 69 10.94 -14.24 1.44
C SER A 69 10.40 -13.95 0.03
N ILE A 70 10.56 -12.72 -0.46
CA ILE A 70 10.26 -12.36 -1.86
C ILE A 70 11.24 -13.11 -2.78
N GLU A 71 12.54 -13.06 -2.49
CA GLU A 71 13.58 -13.72 -3.29
C GLU A 71 13.43 -15.24 -3.34
N SER A 72 13.02 -15.87 -2.23
CA SER A 72 12.73 -17.31 -2.18
C SER A 72 11.42 -17.69 -2.86
N GLY A 73 10.58 -16.72 -3.24
CA GLY A 73 9.29 -16.95 -3.88
C GLY A 73 8.21 -17.49 -2.94
N ASN A 74 8.46 -17.45 -1.62
CA ASN A 74 7.53 -17.98 -0.61
C ASN A 74 6.39 -17.02 -0.29
N ILE A 75 6.53 -15.72 -0.60
CA ILE A 75 5.46 -14.72 -0.44
C ILE A 75 5.19 -13.97 -1.74
N SER A 76 4.21 -13.07 -1.73
CA SER A 76 3.91 -12.24 -2.90
C SER A 76 5.01 -11.21 -3.12
N GLU A 77 5.21 -10.85 -4.39
CA GLU A 77 6.18 -9.81 -4.77
C GLU A 77 5.64 -8.39 -4.48
N THR A 78 4.53 -8.27 -3.74
CA THR A 78 4.02 -6.99 -3.24
C THR A 78 3.56 -7.15 -1.81
N VAL A 79 4.26 -6.47 -0.90
CA VAL A 79 4.08 -6.65 0.54
C VAL A 79 3.57 -5.36 1.17
N PHE A 80 2.57 -5.51 2.04
CA PHE A 80 1.99 -4.46 2.87
C PHE A 80 2.34 -4.75 4.34
N PRO A 81 3.42 -4.16 4.89
CA PRO A 81 3.90 -4.55 6.20
C PRO A 81 2.98 -4.13 7.36
N GLY A 82 2.28 -3.01 7.23
CA GLY A 82 1.42 -2.45 8.27
C GLY A 82 0.04 -3.10 8.33
N ASN A 83 -0.52 -3.20 9.55
CA ASN A 83 -1.90 -3.64 9.80
C ASN A 83 -2.76 -2.43 10.20
N ALA A 84 -3.90 -2.22 9.52
CA ALA A 84 -4.79 -1.09 9.77
C ALA A 84 -5.71 -1.26 11.01
N GLN A 85 -5.66 -2.43 11.65
CA GLN A 85 -6.44 -2.80 12.83
C GLN A 85 -7.96 -2.82 12.61
N HIS A 86 -8.37 -3.04 11.36
CA HIS A 86 -9.75 -3.28 10.97
C HIS A 86 -9.78 -4.12 9.69
N SER A 87 -10.96 -4.58 9.31
CA SER A 87 -11.13 -5.44 8.15
C SER A 87 -11.36 -4.67 6.85
N ILE A 88 -11.27 -5.40 5.73
CA ILE A 88 -11.58 -4.90 4.39
C ILE A 88 -13.06 -4.60 4.27
N HIS A 89 -13.97 -5.47 4.75
CA HIS A 89 -15.40 -5.19 4.65
C HIS A 89 -15.84 -4.03 5.53
N PHE A 90 -15.23 -3.84 6.71
CA PHE A 90 -15.54 -2.71 7.57
C PHE A 90 -15.23 -1.37 6.88
N ALA A 91 -14.05 -1.27 6.27
CA ALA A 91 -13.51 -0.01 5.79
C ALA A 91 -13.59 0.18 4.26
N THR A 92 -14.51 -0.53 3.61
CA THR A 92 -14.76 -0.42 2.18
C THR A 92 -16.24 -0.18 1.92
N ASN A 93 -16.57 0.91 1.21
CA ASN A 93 -17.92 1.18 0.76
C ASN A 93 -18.46 0.00 -0.06
N LEU A 94 -19.69 -0.43 0.22
CA LEU A 94 -20.28 -1.62 -0.39
C LEU A 94 -20.35 -1.54 -1.92
N ARG A 95 -20.45 -0.32 -2.49
CA ARG A 95 -20.46 -0.10 -3.93
C ARG A 95 -19.12 -0.44 -4.58
N THR A 96 -17.99 -0.35 -3.88
CA THR A 96 -16.70 -0.78 -4.43
C THR A 96 -16.68 -2.27 -4.75
N PHE A 97 -17.38 -3.11 -3.96
CA PHE A 97 -17.42 -4.57 -4.20
C PHE A 97 -18.18 -4.96 -5.47
N THR A 98 -18.97 -4.06 -6.07
CA THR A 98 -19.63 -4.33 -7.36
C THR A 98 -18.65 -4.24 -8.53
N TYR A 99 -17.53 -3.53 -8.36
CA TYR A 99 -16.43 -3.42 -9.31
C TYR A 99 -15.29 -4.41 -8.98
N LEU A 100 -14.95 -4.51 -7.70
CA LEU A 100 -13.89 -5.39 -7.19
C LEU A 100 -14.51 -6.41 -6.23
N PRO A 101 -15.06 -7.55 -6.71
CA PRO A 101 -15.62 -8.56 -5.83
C PRO A 101 -14.52 -9.16 -4.96
N ILE A 102 -14.78 -9.32 -3.67
CA ILE A 102 -13.84 -9.97 -2.75
C ILE A 102 -14.20 -11.45 -2.57
N ILE A 103 -13.21 -12.33 -2.70
CA ILE A 103 -13.44 -13.78 -2.70
C ILE A 103 -14.00 -14.29 -1.37
N THR A 104 -13.70 -13.61 -0.26
CA THR A 104 -14.14 -14.00 1.09
C THR A 104 -15.65 -13.96 1.28
N ASP A 105 -16.39 -13.19 0.47
CA ASP A 105 -17.86 -13.23 0.44
C ASP A 105 -18.41 -14.54 -0.12
N TRP A 106 -17.63 -15.26 -0.93
CA TRP A 106 -18.06 -16.48 -1.61
C TRP A 106 -17.68 -17.73 -0.85
N ILE A 107 -16.50 -17.73 -0.22
CA ILE A 107 -15.96 -18.89 0.50
C ILE A 107 -16.33 -18.91 2.00
N LYS A 108 -17.06 -17.89 2.50
CA LYS A 108 -17.54 -17.78 3.89
C LYS A 108 -16.47 -18.17 4.92
N LEU A 109 -15.33 -17.48 4.92
CA LEU A 109 -14.30 -17.68 5.95
C LEU A 109 -14.86 -17.24 7.31
N ASP A 110 -15.31 -18.20 8.12
CA ASP A 110 -15.96 -18.01 9.43
C ASP A 110 -15.14 -17.20 10.46
N LYS A 111 -13.86 -16.93 10.20
CA LYS A 111 -12.98 -16.32 11.21
C LYS A 111 -12.32 -15.00 10.84
N TRP A 112 -12.37 -14.54 9.58
CA TRP A 112 -11.60 -13.34 9.21
C TRP A 112 -12.28 -12.60 8.08
N ASP A 113 -13.15 -11.66 8.45
CA ASP A 113 -13.34 -10.46 7.65
C ASP A 113 -11.94 -9.91 7.34
N ALA A 114 -11.50 -10.03 6.07
CA ALA A 114 -10.10 -10.06 5.69
C ALA A 114 -9.36 -8.83 6.25
N GLU A 115 -8.25 -9.05 6.95
CA GLU A 115 -7.45 -7.97 7.56
C GLU A 115 -7.10 -6.92 6.49
N MET A 116 -7.41 -5.65 6.74
CA MET A 116 -6.97 -4.58 5.85
C MET A 116 -5.55 -4.18 6.23
N TYR A 117 -4.62 -4.31 5.29
CA TYR A 117 -3.26 -3.81 5.46
C TYR A 117 -3.18 -2.32 5.16
N GLU A 118 -2.20 -1.65 5.76
CA GLU A 118 -1.97 -0.22 5.52
C GLU A 118 -1.39 -0.01 4.11
N ALA A 119 -1.81 1.05 3.43
CA ALA A 119 -1.25 1.44 2.13
C ALA A 119 -0.16 2.52 2.24
N ASN A 120 0.18 2.97 3.45
CA ASN A 120 1.19 4.00 3.70
C ASN A 120 2.63 3.50 3.48
N PHE A 121 2.86 2.20 3.53
CA PHE A 121 4.14 1.56 3.28
C PHE A 121 3.93 0.28 2.48
N ILE A 122 4.48 0.24 1.27
CA ILE A 122 4.32 -0.88 0.34
C ILE A 122 5.69 -1.21 -0.23
N ILE A 123 6.08 -2.48 -0.18
CA ILE A 123 7.26 -2.99 -0.87
C ILE A 123 6.78 -3.66 -2.15
N ILE A 124 7.35 -3.27 -3.28
CA ILE A 124 6.90 -3.71 -4.61
C ILE A 124 8.10 -4.25 -5.36
N HIS A 125 8.00 -5.50 -5.79
CA HIS A 125 8.93 -6.17 -6.69
C HIS A 125 8.21 -6.59 -7.97
N LYS A 126 8.89 -6.52 -9.10
CA LYS A 126 8.29 -6.68 -10.42
C LYS A 126 7.98 -8.13 -10.72
N SER A 127 6.70 -8.45 -10.80
CA SER A 127 6.23 -9.77 -11.21
C SER A 127 4.90 -9.70 -11.96
N GLU A 128 4.47 -10.82 -12.54
CA GLU A 128 3.11 -10.95 -13.10
C GLU A 128 2.01 -10.80 -12.03
N HIS A 129 2.30 -11.15 -10.78
CA HIS A 129 1.38 -10.91 -9.66
C HIS A 129 1.20 -9.41 -9.44
N THR A 130 2.30 -8.67 -9.30
CA THR A 130 2.28 -7.22 -9.11
C THR A 130 1.68 -6.48 -10.30
N ARG A 131 1.98 -6.92 -11.54
CA ARG A 131 1.36 -6.36 -12.75
C ARG A 131 -0.16 -6.47 -12.70
N LYS A 132 -0.68 -7.63 -12.29
CA LYS A 132 -2.13 -7.86 -12.15
C LYS A 132 -2.71 -7.00 -11.04
N LEU A 133 -2.05 -6.95 -9.88
CA LEU A 133 -2.43 -6.10 -8.76
C LEU A 133 -2.59 -4.65 -9.22
N LEU A 134 -1.54 -4.06 -9.79
CA LEU A 134 -1.52 -2.67 -10.25
C LEU A 134 -2.50 -2.41 -11.40
N LYS A 135 -2.66 -3.35 -12.34
CA LYS A 135 -3.63 -3.21 -13.43
C LYS A 135 -5.05 -3.05 -12.87
N TRP A 136 -5.47 -3.91 -11.96
CA TRP A 136 -6.83 -3.88 -11.41
C TRP A 136 -7.05 -2.71 -10.46
N THR A 137 -6.06 -2.36 -9.64
CA THR A 137 -6.19 -1.18 -8.77
C THR A 137 -6.19 0.11 -9.57
N LEU A 138 -5.42 0.23 -10.66
CA LEU A 138 -5.43 1.40 -11.54
C LEU A 138 -6.75 1.54 -12.30
N LEU A 139 -7.37 0.44 -12.74
CA LEU A 139 -8.72 0.46 -13.32
C LEU A 139 -9.76 0.99 -12.31
N CYS A 140 -9.67 0.55 -11.06
CA CYS A 140 -10.52 1.09 -9.99
C CYS A 140 -10.22 2.58 -9.73
N ALA A 141 -8.95 2.96 -9.65
CA ALA A 141 -8.50 4.35 -9.46
C ALA A 141 -9.04 5.29 -10.55
N SER A 142 -9.17 4.77 -11.77
CA SER A 142 -9.69 5.50 -12.94
C SER A 142 -11.23 5.54 -12.98
N THR A 143 -11.91 4.84 -12.08
CA THR A 143 -13.37 4.72 -12.06
C THR A 143 -13.92 5.31 -10.76
N LYS A 144 -14.56 6.48 -10.84
CA LYS A 144 -15.05 7.22 -9.66
C LYS A 144 -15.92 6.35 -8.75
N GLU A 145 -16.85 5.62 -9.33
CA GLU A 145 -17.79 4.75 -8.64
C GLU A 145 -17.11 3.54 -7.98
N CYS A 146 -15.85 3.24 -8.31
CA CYS A 146 -15.04 2.22 -7.67
C CYS A 146 -14.17 2.79 -6.54
N ILE A 147 -13.35 3.82 -6.84
CA ILE A 147 -12.34 4.35 -5.91
C ILE A 147 -12.89 5.33 -4.87
N GLU A 148 -13.96 6.04 -5.20
CA GLU A 148 -14.65 6.93 -4.27
C GLU A 148 -16.15 6.96 -4.62
N PRO A 149 -16.87 5.84 -4.39
CA PRO A 149 -18.30 5.80 -4.62
C PRO A 149 -19.01 6.88 -3.81
N GLU A 150 -20.18 7.32 -4.28
CA GLU A 150 -21.02 8.26 -3.54
C GLU A 150 -21.34 7.74 -2.13
N GLY A 151 -21.31 8.66 -1.14
CA GLY A 151 -21.45 8.32 0.28
C GLY A 151 -20.17 7.80 0.93
N SER A 152 -19.01 7.89 0.26
CA SER A 152 -17.73 7.51 0.85
C SER A 152 -17.28 8.48 1.94
N GLU A 153 -17.15 7.96 3.15
CA GLU A 153 -16.60 8.67 4.31
C GLU A 153 -15.21 8.12 4.64
N LEU A 154 -14.19 8.99 4.72
CA LEU A 154 -12.82 8.55 5.03
C LEU A 154 -12.68 8.11 6.50
N TYR A 155 -13.42 8.77 7.40
CA TYR A 155 -13.32 8.53 8.82
C TYR A 155 -14.18 7.35 9.24
N CYS A 156 -13.55 6.37 9.88
CA CYS A 156 -14.23 5.17 10.37
C CYS A 156 -14.69 5.36 11.81
N THR A 157 -16.00 5.33 12.01
CA THR A 157 -16.61 5.34 13.34
C THR A 157 -16.65 3.93 13.92
N LYS A 158 -16.56 3.81 15.25
CA LYS A 158 -16.82 2.54 15.93
C LYS A 158 -18.34 2.26 15.94
N PRO A 159 -18.77 0.99 15.98
CA PRO A 159 -18.00 -0.26 16.15
C PRO A 159 -17.41 -0.85 14.85
N LEU A 160 -16.28 -1.57 14.97
CA LEU A 160 -15.49 -2.11 13.85
C LEU A 160 -16.08 -3.37 13.17
N ASN A 161 -17.36 -3.66 13.39
CA ASN A 161 -18.02 -4.88 12.93
C ASN A 161 -19.08 -4.63 11.86
N THR A 162 -19.32 -3.36 11.49
CA THR A 162 -20.32 -2.98 10.49
C THR A 162 -19.68 -2.84 9.12
N ARG A 163 -20.16 -3.59 8.13
CA ARG A 163 -19.63 -3.51 6.75
C ARG A 163 -19.93 -2.15 6.12
N GLY A 164 -18.96 -1.60 5.41
CA GLY A 164 -19.10 -0.33 4.68
C GLY A 164 -19.32 0.88 5.57
N THR A 165 -18.78 0.87 6.80
CA THR A 165 -18.88 2.01 7.74
C THR A 165 -18.13 3.24 7.22
N CYS A 166 -17.02 3.01 6.54
CA CYS A 166 -16.19 4.04 5.93
C CYS A 166 -15.58 3.50 4.64
N HIS A 167 -14.78 4.32 3.96
CA HIS A 167 -14.08 3.95 2.75
C HIS A 167 -12.64 4.43 2.75
N ARG A 168 -11.70 3.47 2.78
CA ARG A 168 -10.25 3.72 2.77
C ARG A 168 -9.65 3.69 1.36
N ARG A 169 -10.48 3.83 0.32
CA ARG A 169 -10.10 4.19 -1.07
C ARG A 169 -8.95 3.35 -1.63
N ASP A 170 -7.73 3.90 -1.76
CA ASP A 170 -6.54 3.19 -2.28
C ASP A 170 -6.22 1.93 -1.46
N GLN A 171 -6.33 2.03 -0.14
CA GLN A 171 -6.15 0.92 0.79
C GLN A 171 -7.21 -0.17 0.59
N SER A 172 -8.47 0.21 0.33
CA SER A 172 -9.54 -0.74 -0.01
C SER A 172 -9.26 -1.47 -1.33
N ALA A 173 -8.89 -0.72 -2.38
CA ALA A 173 -8.61 -1.31 -3.69
C ALA A 173 -7.42 -2.29 -3.64
N PHE A 174 -6.32 -1.90 -3.00
CA PHE A 174 -5.18 -2.79 -2.78
C PHE A 174 -5.58 -4.02 -1.95
N GLY A 175 -6.26 -3.82 -0.83
CA GLY A 175 -6.65 -4.90 0.07
C GLY A 175 -7.46 -5.99 -0.63
N ILE A 176 -8.50 -5.60 -1.39
CA ILE A 176 -9.36 -6.56 -2.11
C ILE A 176 -8.55 -7.36 -3.13
N ILE A 177 -7.81 -6.67 -4.00
CA ILE A 177 -7.10 -7.33 -5.10
C ILE A 177 -5.97 -8.21 -4.56
N ASN A 178 -5.23 -7.74 -3.55
CA ASN A 178 -4.16 -8.52 -2.93
C ASN A 178 -4.72 -9.82 -2.34
N VAL A 179 -5.74 -9.74 -1.49
CA VAL A 179 -6.36 -10.93 -0.89
C VAL A 179 -6.86 -11.92 -1.94
N ASN A 180 -7.51 -11.43 -3.00
CA ASN A 180 -7.98 -12.29 -4.08
C ASN A 180 -6.84 -13.00 -4.81
N LEU A 181 -5.77 -12.28 -5.15
CA LEU A 181 -4.62 -12.84 -5.87
C LEU A 181 -3.84 -13.84 -5.00
N GLU A 182 -3.62 -13.51 -3.74
CA GLU A 182 -2.91 -14.36 -2.79
C GLU A 182 -3.68 -15.63 -2.46
N TYR A 183 -4.98 -15.51 -2.20
CA TYR A 183 -5.83 -16.67 -1.98
C TYR A 183 -5.81 -17.60 -3.21
N LYS A 184 -5.91 -17.04 -4.42
CA LYS A 184 -5.83 -17.86 -5.64
C LYS A 184 -4.48 -18.58 -5.75
N ARG A 185 -3.37 -17.91 -5.41
CA ARG A 185 -2.03 -18.52 -5.44
C ARG A 185 -1.88 -19.61 -4.38
N SER A 186 -2.39 -19.40 -3.17
CA SER A 186 -2.32 -20.39 -2.09
C SER A 186 -3.07 -21.68 -2.38
N LEU A 187 -4.04 -21.67 -3.31
CA LEU A 187 -4.73 -22.89 -3.76
C LEU A 187 -3.86 -23.77 -4.68
N THR A 188 -2.83 -23.20 -5.30
CA THR A 188 -2.00 -23.89 -6.30
C THR A 188 -0.54 -24.05 -5.89
N ASP A 189 -0.11 -23.30 -4.88
CA ASP A 189 1.27 -23.27 -4.38
C ASP A 189 1.24 -23.48 -2.87
N GLU A 190 1.50 -24.72 -2.43
CA GLU A 190 1.46 -25.10 -1.00
C GLU A 190 2.55 -24.42 -0.16
N LYS A 191 3.61 -23.93 -0.80
CA LYS A 191 4.71 -23.22 -0.12
C LYS A 191 4.44 -21.72 -0.03
N PHE A 192 3.40 -21.23 -0.71
CA PHE A 192 3.04 -19.82 -0.68
C PHE A 192 2.43 -19.44 0.66
N ILE A 193 3.01 -18.43 1.29
CA ILE A 193 2.60 -17.85 2.55
C ILE A 193 1.90 -16.51 2.21
N PRO A 194 0.55 -16.46 2.20
CA PRO A 194 -0.18 -15.22 1.99
C PRO A 194 -0.09 -14.27 3.21
N HIS A 195 -0.45 -13.00 3.05
CA HIS A 195 -0.39 -12.02 4.14
C HIS A 195 -1.25 -12.37 5.36
N PHE A 196 -2.35 -13.11 5.13
CA PHE A 196 -3.27 -13.57 6.16
C PHE A 196 -2.76 -14.84 6.89
N ASN A 197 -1.65 -15.43 6.44
CA ASN A 197 -0.99 -16.50 7.19
C ASN A 197 -0.22 -15.91 8.38
N GLU A 198 -0.24 -16.62 9.51
CA GLU A 198 0.42 -16.16 10.74
C GLU A 198 1.94 -16.10 10.64
N GLU A 199 2.55 -16.91 9.78
CA GLU A 199 3.99 -17.02 9.54
C GLU A 199 4.53 -15.96 8.57
N HIS A 200 3.65 -15.14 7.99
CA HIS A 200 4.06 -14.12 7.03
C HIS A 200 5.05 -13.11 7.66
N PRO A 201 6.21 -12.83 7.01
CA PRO A 201 7.30 -12.04 7.60
C PRO A 201 6.97 -10.56 7.81
N ARG A 202 5.84 -10.07 7.27
CA ARG A 202 5.36 -8.69 7.48
C ARG A 202 5.35 -8.28 8.95
N LYS A 203 5.04 -9.22 9.85
CA LYS A 203 4.91 -8.98 11.29
C LYS A 203 6.23 -8.60 11.96
N TYR A 204 7.36 -8.90 11.32
CA TYR A 204 8.69 -8.53 11.82
C TYR A 204 9.08 -7.09 11.49
N SER A 205 8.38 -6.44 10.54
CA SER A 205 8.66 -5.05 10.17
C SER A 205 8.45 -4.12 11.36
N LYS A 206 9.48 -3.33 11.70
CA LYS A 206 9.44 -2.34 12.78
C LYS A 206 9.33 -0.94 12.19
N HIS A 207 8.12 -0.41 12.20
CA HIS A 207 7.81 0.91 11.67
C HIS A 207 6.80 1.66 12.53
N LYS A 208 6.75 2.99 12.37
CA LYS A 208 5.78 3.85 13.05
C LYS A 208 5.20 4.90 12.13
N ILE A 209 3.92 5.21 12.35
CA ILE A 209 3.27 6.39 11.79
C ILE A 209 3.55 7.58 12.73
N ARG A 210 4.26 8.58 12.22
CA ARG A 210 4.50 9.87 12.88
C ARG A 210 3.72 10.96 12.15
N ARG A 211 2.59 11.37 12.75
CA ARG A 211 1.82 12.52 12.26
C ARG A 211 2.53 13.82 12.63
N ARG A 212 2.57 14.77 11.70
CA ARG A 212 3.30 16.04 11.83
C ARG A 212 2.89 16.86 13.04
N GLU A 213 1.64 16.79 13.47
CA GLU A 213 1.11 17.46 14.68
C GLU A 213 1.79 17.00 15.99
N LYS A 214 2.46 15.84 15.98
CA LYS A 214 3.20 15.29 17.14
C LYS A 214 4.71 15.52 17.04
N LEU A 215 5.20 16.13 15.96
CA LEU A 215 6.59 16.52 15.85
C LEU A 215 6.73 17.90 16.46
N ASP A 216 7.44 17.97 17.57
CA ASP A 216 7.82 19.22 18.23
C ASP A 216 8.45 20.16 17.19
N ASN A 217 8.17 21.46 17.22
CA ASN A 217 8.77 22.46 16.31
C ASN A 217 10.31 22.59 16.46
N LYS A 218 10.92 21.70 17.25
CA LYS A 218 12.34 21.60 17.58
C LYS A 218 13.06 20.45 16.87
N VAL A 219 12.42 19.75 15.92
CA VAL A 219 13.14 18.77 15.09
C VAL A 219 14.10 19.53 14.19
N ASP A 220 15.31 19.71 14.70
CA ASP A 220 16.47 20.20 13.96
C ASP A 220 16.88 19.08 12.99
N PHE A 221 16.46 19.21 11.73
CA PHE A 221 16.91 18.33 10.66
C PHE A 221 18.43 18.46 10.60
N LYS A 222 19.15 17.43 11.08
CA LYS A 222 20.62 17.44 11.09
C LYS A 222 21.11 17.73 9.67
N LYS A 223 21.75 18.88 9.50
CA LYS A 223 22.19 19.48 8.22
C LYS A 223 23.19 18.66 7.41
N GLU A 224 23.60 17.48 7.87
CA GLU A 224 24.71 16.75 7.27
C GLU A 224 24.33 15.28 7.06
N VAL A 225 23.73 14.99 5.90
CA VAL A 225 23.78 13.65 5.34
C VAL A 225 25.02 13.62 4.44
N ALA A 226 26.13 13.09 4.94
CA ALA A 226 27.32 12.92 4.12
C ALA A 226 27.02 11.95 2.97
N CYS A 227 27.10 12.42 1.72
CA CYS A 227 26.87 11.57 0.56
C CYS A 227 27.92 10.46 0.49
N CYS A 228 27.47 9.21 0.51
CA CYS A 228 28.32 8.08 0.16
C CYS A 228 28.84 8.29 -1.26
N LYS A 229 30.16 8.40 -1.43
CA LYS A 229 30.78 8.35 -2.75
C LYS A 229 30.54 6.94 -3.29
N LEU A 230 29.72 6.82 -4.34
CA LEU A 230 29.64 5.59 -5.10
C LEU A 230 31.06 5.26 -5.61
N PRO A 231 31.53 4.01 -5.49
CA PRO A 231 32.82 3.63 -6.07
C PRO A 231 32.76 3.92 -7.57
N SER A 232 33.74 4.69 -8.05
CA SER A 232 33.94 4.94 -9.48
C SER A 232 34.08 3.60 -10.20
N THR A 233 33.19 3.37 -11.16
CA THR A 233 33.25 2.25 -12.10
C THR A 233 34.31 2.48 -13.16
#